data_AF-A0A368A429-F1
#
_entry.id   AF-A0A368A429-F1
#
_cell.length_a   1.000
_cell.length_b   1.000
_cell.length_c   1.000
_cell.angle_alpha   90.00
_cell.angle_beta   90.00
_cell.angle_gamma   90.00
#
_symmetry.space_group_name_H-M   'P 1'
#
loop_
_entity.id
_entity.type
_entity.pdbx_description
1 polymer ?
#
loop_
_entity_poly.entity_id
_entity_poly.type
_entity_poly.pdbx_seq_one_letter_code
_entity_poly.pdbx_strand_id
1 'polypeptide(L)'
;MEHFEDNETDTGLRNVNELADFFTITVLKRDVFSETHLGFFADDRESRVIRRIVTTSPWWSRPLAWYLAKREIRSLKKLEGIKGVPQLIAVDRQGLYRSWTEGTPLHLARPDTPEFYRSAHKILRNLRRLGITHNDLAKPQNWLMAPGGQAGLIDFQLASIHKGRGRLYQYFAYEDFRHLIKQKNNFAPDLITSTEQRILKRRSWPSNLWLATSKKVYNFFTRTIFNWSDGEGTEDRLQVYGPQIRKLLTENTSIHDIALSLYSLPAKGVGLYAFVETDRLDEKTIRTLLHGHKIELIQPVQTLPRHRDGSIREDVLQLIAMNQMTELDNLLAREPELINIVKPIAAKRLNFSDRQISKTEKK
;
A
#
# COMPACT_ATOMS: atom_id res chain seq x y z
N MET A 1 20.93 2.48 -26.00
CA MET A 1 21.81 3.56 -26.50
C MET A 1 20.89 4.74 -26.73
N GLU A 2 21.00 5.91 -26.13
CA GLU A 2 21.93 6.59 -25.22
C GLU A 2 21.05 7.36 -24.20
N HIS A 3 21.64 8.15 -23.30
CA HIS A 3 21.01 8.97 -22.23
C HIS A 3 21.01 8.38 -20.80
N PHE A 4 22.14 7.84 -20.37
CA PHE A 4 22.55 7.84 -18.96
C PHE A 4 23.90 8.53 -18.81
N GLU A 5 24.01 9.75 -19.30
CA GLU A 5 25.06 10.70 -18.90
C GLU A 5 24.36 11.84 -18.18
N ASP A 6 24.23 11.71 -16.87
CA ASP A 6 23.74 12.78 -16.00
C ASP A 6 24.87 13.09 -15.01
N ASN A 7 25.60 14.17 -15.31
CA ASN A 7 26.46 14.99 -14.46
C ASN A 7 27.07 14.32 -13.22
N GLU A 8 28.36 14.05 -13.30
CA GLU A 8 29.27 13.82 -12.17
C GLU A 8 29.16 14.97 -11.17
N THR A 9 28.24 14.80 -10.23
CA THR A 9 28.38 15.34 -8.89
C THR A 9 28.94 14.19 -8.07
N ASP A 10 30.10 14.40 -7.46
CA ASP A 10 30.75 13.49 -6.52
C ASP A 10 29.75 13.14 -5.42
N THR A 11 29.05 12.01 -5.57
CA THR A 11 27.81 11.68 -4.84
C THR A 11 28.04 10.61 -3.77
N GLY A 12 29.29 10.27 -3.43
CA GLY A 12 29.60 9.19 -2.48
C GLY A 12 29.03 7.81 -2.88
N LEU A 13 28.45 7.69 -4.09
CA LEU A 13 27.81 6.49 -4.59
C LEU A 13 28.87 5.55 -5.14
N ARG A 14 28.75 4.27 -4.78
CA ARG A 14 29.61 3.24 -5.36
C ARG A 14 29.33 3.09 -6.85
N ASN A 15 30.39 2.97 -7.64
CA ASN A 15 30.29 2.71 -9.08
C ASN A 15 29.66 1.32 -9.31
N VAL A 16 28.68 1.25 -10.21
CA VAL A 16 27.96 0.00 -10.50
C VAL A 16 28.87 -1.07 -11.08
N ASN A 17 29.89 -0.67 -11.84
CA ASN A 17 30.83 -1.60 -12.46
C ASN A 17 31.84 -2.19 -11.46
N GLU A 18 31.93 -1.61 -10.26
CA GLU A 18 32.85 -2.01 -9.19
C GLU A 18 32.10 -2.52 -7.94
N LEU A 19 30.76 -2.63 -8.02
CA LEU A 19 29.95 -3.19 -6.95
C LEU A 19 30.27 -4.67 -6.79
N ALA A 20 30.79 -5.03 -5.61
CA ALA A 20 30.95 -6.42 -5.21
C ALA A 20 29.59 -7.16 -5.20
N ASP A 21 29.64 -8.49 -5.28
CA ASP A 21 28.44 -9.32 -5.31
C ASP A 21 27.57 -9.10 -4.07
N PHE A 22 26.27 -8.93 -4.29
CA PHE A 22 25.29 -8.75 -3.22
C PHE A 22 24.70 -10.09 -2.80
N PHE A 23 24.84 -10.45 -1.53
CA PHE A 23 24.26 -11.67 -0.96
C PHE A 23 22.97 -11.35 -0.21
N THR A 24 21.87 -12.00 -0.61
CA THR A 24 20.57 -11.84 0.08
C THR A 24 20.55 -12.72 1.33
N ILE A 25 20.32 -12.10 2.49
CA ILE A 25 20.01 -12.80 3.75
C ILE A 25 18.53 -13.16 3.77
N THR A 26 17.66 -12.17 3.52
CA THR A 26 16.21 -12.39 3.56
C THR A 26 15.47 -11.46 2.61
N VAL A 27 14.29 -11.89 2.17
CA VAL A 27 13.37 -11.05 1.39
C VAL A 27 12.38 -10.41 2.35
N LEU A 28 12.42 -9.08 2.45
CA LEU A 28 11.57 -8.32 3.36
C LEU A 28 10.18 -8.06 2.78
N LYS A 29 10.09 -7.84 1.47
CA LYS A 29 8.84 -7.49 0.80
C LYS A 29 8.87 -7.90 -0.67
N ARG A 30 7.75 -8.40 -1.18
CA ARG A 30 7.48 -8.56 -2.61
C ARG A 30 6.14 -7.92 -2.92
N ASP A 31 6.12 -6.99 -3.87
CA ASP A 31 4.89 -6.35 -4.34
C ASP A 31 4.94 -6.13 -5.85
N VAL A 32 3.83 -5.63 -6.41
CA VAL A 32 3.70 -5.38 -7.86
C VAL A 32 4.67 -4.30 -8.39
N PHE A 33 5.39 -3.59 -7.51
CA PHE A 33 6.31 -2.51 -7.85
C PHE A 33 7.78 -2.83 -7.54
N SER A 34 8.08 -3.84 -6.72
CA SER A 34 9.45 -4.24 -6.41
C SER A 34 9.54 -5.44 -5.48
N GLU A 35 10.71 -6.07 -5.46
CA GLU A 35 11.16 -6.92 -4.36
C GLU A 35 12.21 -6.17 -3.52
N THR A 36 12.13 -6.29 -2.20
CA THR A 36 13.07 -5.66 -1.26
C THR A 36 13.80 -6.74 -0.47
N HIS A 37 15.11 -6.79 -0.63
CA HIS A 37 16.01 -7.78 -0.06
C HIS A 37 16.89 -7.12 1.00
N LEU A 38 17.08 -7.79 2.13
CA LEU A 38 18.12 -7.49 3.11
C LEU A 38 19.32 -8.37 2.83
N GLY A 39 20.51 -7.79 2.84
CA GLY A 39 21.75 -8.49 2.54
C GLY A 39 22.98 -7.68 2.90
N PHE A 40 24.10 -8.05 2.30
CA PHE A 40 25.39 -7.38 2.42
C PHE A 40 26.17 -7.55 1.11
N PHE A 41 27.21 -6.73 0.91
CA PHE A 41 28.11 -6.89 -0.22
C PHE A 41 29.28 -7.82 0.15
N ALA A 42 29.83 -8.55 -0.83
CA ALA A 42 30.87 -9.54 -0.59
C ALA A 42 32.13 -8.96 0.09
N ASP A 43 32.43 -7.70 -0.19
CA ASP A 43 33.55 -6.90 0.33
C ASP A 43 33.29 -6.33 1.74
N ASP A 44 32.04 -6.26 2.18
CA ASP A 44 31.65 -5.74 3.50
C ASP A 44 30.43 -6.50 4.05
N ARG A 45 30.72 -7.52 4.87
CA ARG A 45 29.72 -8.41 5.48
C ARG A 45 29.07 -7.84 6.73
N GLU A 46 29.67 -6.84 7.36
CA GLU A 46 29.16 -6.21 8.58
C GLU A 46 28.07 -5.18 8.25
N SER A 47 28.23 -4.46 7.15
CA SER A 47 27.25 -3.47 6.70
C SER A 47 26.01 -4.10 6.08
N ARG A 48 24.88 -3.95 6.77
CA ARG A 48 23.57 -4.35 6.25
C ARG A 48 23.09 -3.38 5.17
N VAL A 49 22.70 -3.95 4.03
CA VAL A 49 22.24 -3.22 2.84
C VAL A 49 20.86 -3.71 2.44
N ILE A 50 20.00 -2.77 2.05
CA ILE A 50 18.73 -3.05 1.42
C ILE A 50 18.86 -2.87 -0.08
N ARG A 51 18.60 -3.96 -0.81
CA ARG A 51 18.47 -3.95 -2.27
C ARG A 51 17.01 -3.95 -2.65
N ARG A 52 16.56 -2.91 -3.36
CA ARG A 52 15.24 -2.86 -3.97
C ARG A 52 15.37 -3.17 -5.46
N ILE A 53 14.84 -4.32 -5.86
CA ILE A 53 14.82 -4.80 -7.24
C ILE A 53 13.48 -4.37 -7.85
N VAL A 54 13.55 -3.49 -8.84
CA VAL A 54 12.38 -2.92 -9.54
C VAL A 54 12.03 -3.77 -10.76
N THR A 55 13.02 -4.39 -11.39
CA THR A 55 12.82 -5.21 -12.61
C THR A 55 11.99 -6.47 -12.39
N THR A 56 11.90 -7.00 -11.17
CA THR A 56 11.00 -8.12 -10.83
C THR A 56 9.52 -7.78 -10.98
N SER A 57 9.18 -6.49 -11.01
CA SER A 57 7.80 -6.03 -11.25
C SER A 57 7.26 -6.53 -12.58
N PRO A 58 5.97 -6.89 -12.69
CA PRO A 58 5.31 -7.18 -13.95
C PRO A 58 5.56 -6.11 -15.03
N TRP A 59 5.64 -6.51 -16.30
CA TRP A 59 5.98 -5.59 -17.40
C TRP A 59 5.06 -4.36 -17.48
N TRP A 60 3.78 -4.51 -17.12
CA TRP A 60 2.79 -3.43 -17.14
C TRP A 60 2.96 -2.43 -15.99
N SER A 61 3.41 -2.86 -14.81
CA SER A 61 3.65 -1.98 -13.66
C SER A 61 5.05 -1.39 -13.69
N ARG A 62 5.97 -1.99 -14.46
CA ARG A 62 7.39 -1.62 -14.52
C ARG A 62 7.67 -0.14 -14.82
N PRO A 63 6.95 0.57 -15.72
CA PRO A 63 7.14 2.01 -15.92
C PRO A 63 6.83 2.83 -14.65
N LEU A 64 5.72 2.51 -13.98
CA LEU A 64 5.32 3.17 -12.73
C LEU A 64 6.25 2.81 -11.57
N ALA A 65 6.68 1.55 -11.50
CA ALA A 65 7.66 1.06 -10.55
C ALA A 65 8.99 1.84 -10.66
N TRP A 66 9.48 2.03 -11.89
CA TRP A 66 10.65 2.87 -12.16
C TRP A 66 10.42 4.34 -11.86
N TYR A 67 9.23 4.87 -12.10
CA TYR A 67 8.89 6.25 -11.71
C TYR A 67 9.00 6.44 -10.19
N LEU A 68 8.43 5.53 -9.39
CA LEU A 68 8.53 5.56 -7.93
C LEU A 68 9.97 5.35 -7.46
N ALA A 69 10.71 4.42 -8.06
CA ALA A 69 12.12 4.21 -7.74
C ALA A 69 12.98 5.44 -8.06
N LYS A 70 12.75 6.11 -9.20
CA LYS A 70 13.45 7.36 -9.56
C LYS A 70 13.15 8.48 -8.57
N ARG A 71 11.92 8.56 -8.04
CA ARG A 71 11.57 9.51 -6.96
C ARG A 71 12.36 9.21 -5.69
N GLU A 72 12.36 7.95 -5.25
CA GLU A 72 13.13 7.51 -4.10
C GLU A 72 14.62 7.82 -4.28
N ILE A 73 15.22 7.43 -5.41
CA ILE A 73 16.64 7.69 -5.72
C ILE A 73 16.95 9.19 -5.64
N ARG A 74 16.15 10.05 -6.28
CA ARG A 74 16.38 11.50 -6.25
C ARG A 74 16.27 12.06 -4.83
N SER A 75 15.30 11.59 -4.04
CA SER A 75 15.13 12.01 -2.66
C SER A 75 16.31 11.56 -1.80
N LEU A 76 16.73 10.31 -1.92
CA LEU A 76 17.86 9.77 -1.17
C LEU A 76 19.20 10.44 -1.55
N LYS A 77 19.42 10.75 -2.84
CA LYS A 77 20.59 11.54 -3.28
C LYS A 77 20.67 12.89 -2.56
N LYS A 78 19.54 13.58 -2.36
CA LYS A 78 19.53 14.86 -1.62
C LYS A 78 19.66 14.69 -0.10
N LEU A 79 19.42 13.49 0.41
CA LEU A 79 19.44 13.17 1.84
C LEU A 79 20.78 12.60 2.31
N GLU A 80 21.79 12.64 1.44
CA GLU A 80 23.14 12.24 1.77
C GLU A 80 23.64 12.94 3.05
N GLY A 81 24.19 12.15 3.98
CA GLY A 81 24.70 12.61 5.26
C GLY A 81 23.64 12.93 6.32
N ILE A 82 22.35 12.86 6.01
CA ILE A 82 21.29 13.10 7.00
C ILE A 82 21.13 11.85 7.88
N LYS A 83 21.45 11.99 9.17
CA LYS A 83 21.22 10.92 10.15
C LYS A 83 19.74 10.62 10.32
N GLY A 84 19.41 9.34 10.50
CA GLY A 84 18.04 8.87 10.74
C GLY A 84 17.21 8.66 9.46
N VAL A 85 17.82 8.68 8.28
CA VAL A 85 17.18 8.27 7.01
C VAL A 85 18.11 7.32 6.24
N PRO A 86 17.57 6.41 5.41
CA PRO A 86 18.37 5.58 4.53
C PRO A 86 19.32 6.41 3.67
N GLN A 87 20.54 5.91 3.47
CA GLN A 87 21.53 6.50 2.58
C GLN A 87 21.56 5.72 1.28
N LEU A 88 21.52 6.39 0.14
CA LEU A 88 21.69 5.72 -1.14
C LEU A 88 23.14 5.26 -1.27
N ILE A 89 23.35 3.99 -1.60
CA ILE A 89 24.69 3.41 -1.75
C ILE A 89 25.05 3.29 -3.24
N ALA A 90 24.12 2.76 -4.03
CA ALA A 90 24.29 2.58 -5.47
C ALA A 90 22.94 2.44 -6.18
N VAL A 91 22.95 2.58 -7.50
CA VAL A 91 21.77 2.39 -8.37
C VAL A 91 22.23 1.63 -9.59
N ASP A 92 21.66 0.45 -9.84
CA ASP A 92 21.96 -0.36 -11.02
C ASP A 92 20.77 -0.39 -12.00
N ARG A 93 20.90 -1.17 -13.07
CA ARG A 93 19.82 -1.37 -14.05
C ARG A 93 18.61 -2.13 -13.51
N GLN A 94 18.72 -2.75 -12.35
CA GLN A 94 17.67 -3.55 -11.72
C GLN A 94 16.93 -2.77 -10.63
N GLY A 95 17.57 -1.78 -10.00
CA GLY A 95 16.96 -0.93 -8.99
C GLY A 95 17.99 -0.14 -8.15
N LEU A 96 17.82 -0.12 -6.82
CA LEU A 96 18.67 0.66 -5.92
C LEU A 96 19.15 -0.10 -4.68
N TYR A 97 20.28 0.33 -4.15
CA TYR A 97 20.87 -0.12 -2.89
C TYR A 97 20.89 1.02 -1.90
N ARG A 98 20.43 0.77 -0.68
CA ARG A 98 20.42 1.76 0.40
C ARG A 98 20.84 1.15 1.72
N SER A 99 21.31 1.97 2.64
CA SER A 99 21.67 1.51 3.98
C SER A 99 20.47 0.93 4.73
N TRP A 100 20.72 -0.12 5.51
CA TRP A 100 19.75 -0.57 6.51
C TRP A 100 19.57 0.50 7.58
N THR A 101 18.32 0.78 7.95
CA THR A 101 18.02 1.64 9.08
C THR A 101 17.58 0.76 10.23
N GLU A 102 18.40 0.67 11.27
CA GLU A 102 18.07 -0.08 12.46
C GLU A 102 16.96 0.61 13.25
N GLY A 103 16.02 -0.20 13.74
CA GLY A 103 15.03 0.26 14.69
C GLY A 103 13.76 -0.57 14.66
N THR A 104 12.97 -0.38 15.72
CA THR A 104 11.68 -1.04 15.87
C THR A 104 10.59 -0.14 15.28
N PRO A 105 9.70 -0.66 14.41
CA PRO A 105 8.58 0.11 13.89
C PRO A 105 7.74 0.77 14.98
N LEU A 106 7.28 2.00 14.74
CA LEU A 106 6.66 2.85 15.77
C LEU A 106 5.47 2.21 16.48
N HIS A 107 4.64 1.45 15.76
CA HIS A 107 3.46 0.77 16.32
C HIS A 107 3.82 -0.31 17.35
N LEU A 108 5.03 -0.87 17.27
CA LEU A 108 5.56 -1.82 18.25
C LEU A 108 6.35 -1.09 19.34
N ALA A 109 7.18 -0.12 18.96
CA ALA A 109 8.05 0.61 19.88
C ALA A 109 7.27 1.52 20.85
N ARG A 110 6.14 2.09 20.41
CA ARG A 110 5.25 2.99 21.18
C ARG A 110 6.02 4.00 22.06
N PRO A 111 6.88 4.84 21.47
CA PRO A 111 7.75 5.73 22.23
C PRO A 111 6.95 6.74 23.04
N ASP A 112 7.30 6.84 24.32
CA ASP A 112 6.78 7.79 25.30
C ASP A 112 7.81 8.87 25.68
N THR A 113 8.99 8.86 25.05
CA THR A 113 10.11 9.73 25.39
C THR A 113 10.24 10.97 24.50
N PRO A 114 10.62 12.14 25.05
CA PRO A 114 10.84 13.36 24.27
C PRO A 114 11.93 13.24 23.19
N GLU A 115 12.95 12.41 23.43
CA GLU A 115 14.14 12.26 22.59
C GLU A 115 13.77 11.77 21.17
N PHE A 116 12.83 10.83 21.11
CA PHE A 116 12.27 10.33 19.85
C PHE A 116 11.63 11.47 19.05
N TYR A 117 10.72 12.24 19.66
CA TYR A 117 10.01 13.31 18.95
C TYR A 117 10.92 14.48 18.58
N ARG A 118 11.91 14.82 19.40
CA ARG A 118 12.92 15.83 19.07
C ARG A 118 13.74 15.43 17.84
N SER A 119 14.17 14.18 17.76
CA SER A 119 14.91 13.66 16.61
C SER A 119 14.03 13.52 15.36
N ALA A 120 12.77 13.07 15.50
CA ALA A 120 11.79 13.05 14.41
C ALA A 120 11.53 14.44 13.82
N HIS A 121 11.35 15.46 14.67
CA HIS A 121 11.24 16.85 14.23
C HIS A 121 12.50 17.35 13.51
N LYS A 122 13.69 16.93 13.95
CA LYS A 122 14.95 17.27 13.28
C LYS A 122 15.00 16.68 11.86
N ILE A 123 14.57 15.42 11.69
CA ILE A 123 14.45 14.80 10.36
C ILE A 123 13.50 15.61 9.48
N LEU A 124 12.28 15.91 9.93
CA LEU A 124 11.31 16.70 9.15
C LEU A 124 11.84 18.10 8.81
N ARG A 125 12.59 18.73 9.72
CA ARG A 125 13.23 20.01 9.47
C ARG A 125 14.29 19.90 8.37
N ASN A 126 15.09 18.84 8.36
CA ASN A 126 16.08 18.59 7.32
C ASN A 126 15.42 18.33 5.96
N LEU A 127 14.35 17.52 5.91
CA LEU A 127 13.56 17.31 4.69
C LEU A 127 13.06 18.66 4.13
N ARG A 128 12.47 19.49 4.98
CA ARG A 128 11.96 20.82 4.60
C ARG A 128 13.04 21.77 4.11
N ARG A 129 14.25 21.73 4.70
CA ARG A 129 15.39 22.53 4.23
C ARG A 129 15.76 22.15 2.79
N LEU A 130 15.75 20.86 2.48
CA LEU A 130 16.04 20.29 1.17
C LEU A 130 14.86 20.38 0.17
N GLY A 131 13.72 20.92 0.60
CA GLY A 131 12.51 20.99 -0.22
C GLY A 131 11.85 19.64 -0.46
N ILE A 132 12.02 18.69 0.47
CA ILE A 132 11.50 17.33 0.39
C ILE A 132 10.26 17.20 1.30
N THR A 133 9.23 16.54 0.79
CA THR A 133 8.08 16.05 1.56
C THR A 133 7.97 14.54 1.40
N HIS A 134 7.67 13.82 2.47
CA HIS A 134 7.61 12.36 2.48
C HIS A 134 6.25 11.83 2.00
N ASN A 135 5.15 12.51 2.35
CA ASN A 135 3.78 12.24 1.90
C ASN A 135 3.16 10.90 2.36
N ASP A 136 3.84 10.11 3.19
CA ASP A 136 3.34 8.81 3.69
C ASP A 136 3.60 8.62 5.20
N LEU A 137 3.72 9.72 5.95
CA LEU A 137 3.98 9.67 7.40
C LEU A 137 2.74 9.32 8.24
N ALA A 138 1.59 9.15 7.58
CA ALA A 138 0.36 8.67 8.22
C ALA A 138 0.53 7.25 8.78
N LYS A 139 1.33 6.41 8.11
CA LYS A 139 1.61 5.04 8.53
C LYS A 139 2.67 5.04 9.63
N PRO A 140 2.35 4.55 10.84
CA PRO A 140 3.33 4.45 11.93
C PRO A 140 4.54 3.59 11.54
N GLN A 141 4.35 2.61 10.66
CA GLN A 141 5.40 1.67 10.20
C GLN A 141 6.59 2.37 9.50
N ASN A 142 6.38 3.56 8.93
CA ASN A 142 7.44 4.30 8.26
C ASN A 142 8.39 4.99 9.26
N TRP A 143 7.99 5.10 10.52
CA TRP A 143 8.85 5.55 11.61
C TRP A 143 9.44 4.35 12.34
N LEU A 144 10.74 4.42 12.60
CA LEU A 144 11.50 3.45 13.40
C LEU A 144 12.03 4.15 14.66
N MET A 145 12.04 3.45 15.78
CA MET A 145 12.79 3.85 16.97
C MET A 145 14.10 3.06 16.98
N ALA A 146 15.21 3.77 16.78
CA ALA A 146 16.55 3.19 16.90
C ALA A 146 16.80 2.74 18.35
N PRO A 147 17.72 1.80 18.60
CA PRO A 147 18.03 1.32 19.95
C PRO A 147 18.39 2.44 20.94
N GLY A 148 19.02 3.53 20.47
CA GLY A 148 19.33 4.72 21.27
C GLY A 148 18.15 5.67 21.52
N GLY A 149 16.92 5.28 21.22
CA GLY A 149 15.69 6.07 21.42
C GLY A 149 15.43 7.16 20.37
N GLN A 150 16.28 7.27 19.36
CA GLN A 150 16.18 8.27 18.31
C GLN A 150 15.25 7.79 17.19
N ALA A 151 14.62 8.73 16.49
CA ALA A 151 13.79 8.43 15.34
C ALA A 151 14.63 8.09 14.10
N GLY A 152 14.20 7.05 13.40
CA GLY A 152 14.54 6.76 12.02
C GLY A 152 13.30 6.88 11.14
N LEU A 153 13.48 7.28 9.89
CA LEU A 153 12.41 7.42 8.91
C LEU A 153 12.77 6.64 7.65
N ILE A 154 11.88 5.77 7.22
CA ILE A 154 12.07 4.88 6.06
C ILE A 154 10.98 5.07 5.01
N ASP A 155 11.19 4.47 3.85
CA ASP A 155 10.23 4.42 2.72
C ASP A 155 9.97 5.76 2.01
N PHE A 156 10.94 6.21 1.21
CA PHE A 156 10.86 7.45 0.43
C PHE A 156 10.19 7.29 -0.94
N GLN A 157 9.45 6.21 -1.19
CA GLN A 157 8.85 5.93 -2.51
C GLN A 157 7.84 6.99 -2.94
N LEU A 158 7.07 7.53 -2.00
CA LEU A 158 6.09 8.58 -2.23
C LEU A 158 6.65 9.98 -1.98
N ALA A 159 7.95 10.11 -1.69
CA ALA A 159 8.56 11.40 -1.43
C ALA A 159 8.56 12.29 -2.68
N SER A 160 8.45 13.60 -2.46
CA SER A 160 8.43 14.63 -3.51
C SER A 160 9.51 15.65 -3.24
N ILE A 161 10.24 16.03 -4.29
CA ILE A 161 11.19 17.14 -4.27
C ILE A 161 10.52 18.33 -4.94
N HIS A 162 10.50 19.45 -4.24
CA HIS A 162 9.85 20.68 -4.70
C HIS A 162 10.93 21.69 -5.09
N LYS A 163 10.84 22.26 -6.30
CA LYS A 163 11.75 23.33 -6.75
C LYS A 163 11.50 24.65 -6.01
N GLY A 164 10.26 24.88 -5.56
CA GLY A 164 9.85 26.08 -4.83
C GLY A 164 8.93 25.77 -3.66
N ARG A 165 8.82 26.70 -2.71
CA ARG A 165 8.04 26.53 -1.46
C ARG A 165 6.61 27.07 -1.57
N GLY A 166 5.95 26.78 -2.70
CA GLY A 166 4.57 27.22 -2.99
C GLY A 166 3.51 26.51 -2.12
N ARG A 167 2.23 26.84 -2.35
CA ARG A 167 1.09 26.34 -1.55
C ARG A 167 1.03 24.81 -1.45
N LEU A 168 1.35 24.10 -2.53
CA LEU A 168 1.33 22.64 -2.55
C LEU A 168 2.43 22.02 -1.67
N TYR A 169 3.64 22.57 -1.72
CA TYR A 169 4.73 22.18 -0.81
C TYR A 169 4.36 22.47 0.65
N GLN A 170 3.83 23.67 0.92
CA GLN A 170 3.41 24.06 2.27
C GLN A 170 2.35 23.11 2.82
N TYR A 171 1.43 22.67 1.96
CA TYR A 171 0.43 21.67 2.31
C TYR A 171 1.04 20.32 2.67
N PHE A 172 1.84 19.72 1.78
CA PHE A 172 2.45 18.42 2.06
C PHE A 172 3.40 18.44 3.26
N ALA A 173 4.21 19.50 3.41
CA ALA A 173 5.08 19.67 4.56
C ALA A 173 4.28 19.85 5.87
N TYR A 174 3.10 20.47 5.81
CA TYR A 174 2.20 20.59 6.94
C TYR A 174 1.57 19.23 7.30
N GLU A 175 1.12 18.44 6.33
CA GLU A 175 0.58 17.10 6.58
C GLU A 175 1.63 16.16 7.16
N ASP A 176 2.85 16.15 6.63
CA ASP A 176 3.97 15.38 7.19
C ASP A 176 4.18 15.70 8.68
N PHE A 177 4.19 16.99 9.03
CA PHE A 177 4.32 17.45 10.41
C PHE A 177 3.10 17.09 11.27
N ARG A 178 1.90 17.28 10.74
CA ARG A 178 0.64 16.93 11.40
C ARG A 178 0.56 15.44 11.70
N HIS A 179 1.01 14.58 10.79
CA HIS A 179 1.03 13.14 10.98
C HIS A 179 1.97 12.74 12.11
N LEU A 180 3.16 13.34 12.22
CA LEU A 180 4.03 13.12 13.37
C LEU A 180 3.34 13.51 14.69
N ILE A 181 2.64 14.65 14.72
CA ILE A 181 1.90 15.08 15.92
C ILE A 181 0.77 14.10 16.26
N LYS A 182 0.06 13.55 15.27
CA LYS A 182 -0.95 12.51 15.51
C LYS A 182 -0.33 11.27 16.16
N GLN A 183 0.84 10.83 15.68
CA GLN A 183 1.54 9.72 16.32
C GLN A 183 1.96 10.07 17.75
N LYS A 184 2.46 11.29 17.97
CA LYS A 184 2.80 11.79 19.31
C LYS A 184 1.60 11.77 20.25
N ASN A 185 0.43 12.20 19.78
CA ASN A 185 -0.80 12.20 20.59
C ASN A 185 -1.28 10.79 20.93
N ASN A 186 -1.03 9.82 20.05
CA ASN A 186 -1.45 8.43 20.26
C ASN A 186 -0.54 7.66 21.22
N PHE A 187 0.77 7.94 21.21
CA PHE A 187 1.75 7.18 22.00
C PHE A 187 2.28 7.93 23.22
N ALA A 188 2.33 9.27 23.16
CA ALA A 188 2.85 10.14 24.21
C ALA A 188 1.99 11.40 24.39
N PRO A 189 0.70 11.26 24.79
CA PRO A 189 -0.21 12.39 24.94
C PRO A 189 0.31 13.44 25.93
N ASP A 190 1.03 13.02 26.98
CA ASP A 190 1.59 13.92 28.00
C ASP A 190 2.70 14.84 27.46
N LEU A 191 3.32 14.47 26.33
CA LEU A 191 4.36 15.28 25.69
C LEU A 191 3.78 16.33 24.73
N ILE A 192 2.48 16.29 24.43
CA ILE A 192 1.83 17.19 23.47
C ILE A 192 1.78 18.62 24.03
N THR A 193 2.28 19.57 23.25
CA THR A 193 2.24 21.00 23.55
C THR A 193 0.90 21.62 23.15
N SER A 194 0.53 22.76 23.75
CA SER A 194 -0.68 23.51 23.39
C SER A 194 -0.75 23.92 21.92
N THR A 195 0.41 24.12 21.27
CA THR A 195 0.49 24.39 19.83
C THR A 195 0.16 23.16 19.00
N GLU A 196 0.70 21.99 19.38
CA GLU A 196 0.41 20.72 18.74
C GLU A 196 -1.07 20.34 18.90
N GLN A 197 -1.69 20.60 20.07
CA GLN A 197 -3.13 20.42 20.26
C GLN A 197 -3.95 21.30 19.31
N ARG A 198 -3.58 22.58 19.15
CA ARG A 198 -4.24 23.48 18.18
C ARG A 198 -4.12 22.96 16.75
N ILE A 199 -2.96 22.41 16.40
CA ILE A 199 -2.76 21.77 15.09
C ILE A 199 -3.72 20.60 14.94
N LEU A 200 -3.75 19.65 15.88
CA LEU A 200 -4.66 18.50 15.83
C LEU A 200 -6.12 18.90 15.67
N LYS A 201 -6.58 19.89 16.44
CA LYS A 201 -7.95 20.44 16.40
C LYS A 201 -8.32 21.06 15.05
N ARG A 202 -7.36 21.66 14.33
CA ARG A 202 -7.60 22.12 12.95
C ARG A 202 -7.76 20.90 12.06
N ARG A 203 -8.99 20.52 11.69
CA ARG A 203 -9.21 19.59 10.56
C ARG A 203 -8.54 20.19 9.33
N SER A 204 -7.64 19.45 8.68
CA SER A 204 -7.03 19.92 7.44
C SER A 204 -8.14 20.06 6.39
N TRP A 205 -8.29 21.27 5.86
CA TRP A 205 -9.26 21.59 4.82
C TRP A 205 -9.25 20.60 3.64
N PRO A 206 -8.08 20.07 3.22
CA PRO A 206 -8.04 19.03 2.21
C PRO A 206 -8.36 17.61 2.69
N SER A 207 -8.53 17.29 3.98
CA SER A 207 -9.26 16.07 4.35
C SER A 207 -10.73 16.17 3.96
N ASN A 208 -11.33 17.36 4.07
CA ASN A 208 -12.70 17.61 3.61
C ASN A 208 -12.76 17.75 2.09
N LEU A 209 -11.78 18.42 1.48
CA LEU A 209 -11.71 18.54 0.02
C LEU A 209 -11.37 17.19 -0.62
N TRP A 210 -10.43 16.40 -0.08
CA TRP A 210 -10.12 15.04 -0.55
C TRP A 210 -11.33 14.11 -0.39
N LEU A 211 -12.14 14.20 0.67
CA LEU A 211 -13.43 13.51 0.70
C LEU A 211 -14.38 13.96 -0.42
N ALA A 212 -14.30 15.22 -0.88
CA ALA A 212 -15.11 15.77 -1.96
C ALA A 212 -14.54 15.56 -3.39
N THR A 213 -13.21 15.51 -3.56
CA THR A 213 -12.52 15.43 -4.86
C THR A 213 -11.81 14.10 -5.10
N SER A 214 -11.58 13.27 -4.07
CA SER A 214 -11.06 11.89 -4.26
C SER A 214 -11.89 11.14 -5.28
N LYS A 215 -13.22 11.20 -5.20
CA LYS A 215 -14.11 10.58 -6.20
C LYS A 215 -13.84 11.05 -7.63
N LYS A 216 -13.65 12.36 -7.85
CA LYS A 216 -13.43 12.95 -9.19
C LYS A 216 -12.01 12.73 -9.71
N VAL A 217 -11.00 12.85 -8.85
CA VAL A 217 -9.59 12.63 -9.21
C VAL A 217 -9.32 11.14 -9.38
N TYR A 218 -9.85 10.29 -8.52
CA TYR A 218 -9.88 8.84 -8.72
C TYR A 218 -10.54 8.52 -10.06
N ASN A 219 -11.76 9.02 -10.32
CA ASN A 219 -12.46 8.82 -11.60
C ASN A 219 -11.68 9.37 -12.82
N PHE A 220 -10.95 10.47 -12.68
CA PHE A 220 -10.15 11.06 -13.76
C PHE A 220 -8.86 10.27 -14.01
N PHE A 221 -8.15 9.86 -12.96
CA PHE A 221 -6.96 9.01 -13.08
C PHE A 221 -7.31 7.61 -13.61
N THR A 222 -8.45 7.05 -13.23
CA THR A 222 -8.96 5.80 -13.80
C THR A 222 -9.45 5.95 -15.24
N ARG A 223 -9.85 7.15 -15.68
CA ARG A 223 -10.38 7.40 -17.03
C ARG A 223 -9.36 7.94 -18.04
N THR A 224 -8.23 8.50 -17.62
CA THR A 224 -7.38 9.31 -18.54
C THR A 224 -5.90 8.89 -18.61
N ILE A 225 -5.34 8.21 -17.60
CA ILE A 225 -3.89 7.86 -17.59
C ILE A 225 -3.63 6.37 -17.81
N PHE A 226 -4.54 5.52 -17.37
CA PHE A 226 -4.64 4.19 -17.94
C PHE A 226 -5.37 4.35 -19.26
N ASN A 227 -4.78 3.97 -20.39
CA ASN A 227 -5.56 3.53 -21.55
C ASN A 227 -6.39 2.31 -21.12
N TRP A 228 -7.43 2.57 -20.33
CA TRP A 228 -8.71 1.91 -20.46
C TRP A 228 -9.08 2.13 -21.93
N SER A 229 -8.61 1.25 -22.81
CA SER A 229 -9.25 1.11 -24.10
C SER A 229 -10.70 0.84 -23.78
N ASP A 230 -11.60 1.62 -24.36
CA ASP A 230 -13.03 1.44 -24.36
C ASP A 230 -13.41 -0.03 -24.10
N GLY A 231 -13.77 -0.26 -22.85
CA GLY A 231 -14.48 -1.44 -22.43
C GLY A 231 -15.85 -0.96 -22.02
N GLU A 232 -16.60 -0.45 -23.00
CA GLU A 232 -18.06 -0.19 -23.00
C GLU A 232 -18.90 -1.42 -22.59
N GLY A 233 -18.34 -2.37 -21.82
CA GLY A 233 -18.96 -3.64 -21.46
C GLY A 233 -18.64 -4.11 -20.04
N THR A 234 -18.03 -3.31 -19.15
CA THR A 234 -17.60 -3.81 -17.82
C THR A 234 -18.48 -3.39 -16.64
N GLU A 235 -19.04 -2.17 -16.64
CA GLU A 235 -20.20 -1.85 -15.78
C GLU A 235 -21.43 -2.65 -16.23
N ASP A 236 -21.50 -3.03 -17.51
CA ASP A 236 -22.49 -3.96 -18.06
C ASP A 236 -22.36 -5.38 -17.47
N ARG A 237 -21.19 -5.89 -17.06
CA ARG A 237 -21.11 -7.32 -16.66
C ARG A 237 -21.93 -7.65 -15.42
N LEU A 238 -21.88 -6.80 -14.38
CA LEU A 238 -22.66 -7.05 -13.17
C LEU A 238 -24.16 -6.83 -13.43
N GLN A 239 -24.53 -5.86 -14.26
CA GLN A 239 -25.93 -5.58 -14.62
C GLN A 239 -26.52 -6.61 -15.59
N VAL A 240 -25.73 -7.10 -16.55
CA VAL A 240 -26.12 -8.07 -17.59
C VAL A 240 -26.10 -9.50 -17.05
N TYR A 241 -25.01 -9.91 -16.38
CA TYR A 241 -24.85 -11.30 -15.92
C TYR A 241 -25.34 -11.52 -14.49
N GLY A 242 -25.39 -10.47 -13.65
CA GLY A 242 -25.77 -10.58 -12.24
C GLY A 242 -27.16 -11.20 -12.01
N PRO A 243 -28.22 -10.74 -12.69
CA PRO A 243 -29.56 -11.33 -12.54
C PRO A 243 -29.64 -12.80 -12.94
N GLN A 244 -28.96 -13.19 -14.02
CA GLN A 244 -28.92 -14.58 -14.49
C GLN A 244 -28.15 -15.49 -13.53
N ILE A 245 -26.98 -15.05 -13.07
CA ILE A 245 -26.15 -15.76 -12.09
C ILE A 245 -26.93 -15.95 -10.78
N ARG A 246 -27.59 -14.89 -10.29
CA ARG A 246 -28.43 -14.98 -9.09
C ARG A 246 -29.53 -16.00 -9.28
N LYS A 247 -30.28 -15.91 -10.38
CA LYS A 247 -31.38 -16.85 -10.69
C LYS A 247 -30.93 -18.31 -10.68
N LEU A 248 -29.88 -18.65 -11.45
CA LEU A 248 -29.37 -20.02 -11.58
C LEU A 248 -28.92 -20.62 -10.23
N LEU A 249 -28.30 -19.79 -9.39
CA LEU A 249 -27.80 -20.25 -8.10
C LEU A 249 -28.92 -20.33 -7.06
N THR A 250 -29.90 -19.41 -7.06
CA THR A 250 -31.05 -19.46 -6.15
C THR A 250 -32.08 -20.56 -6.50
N GLU A 251 -32.01 -21.13 -7.70
CA GLU A 251 -32.80 -22.33 -8.07
C GLU A 251 -32.39 -23.57 -7.25
N ASN A 252 -31.19 -23.56 -6.65
CA ASN A 252 -30.73 -24.63 -5.77
C ASN A 252 -31.11 -24.34 -4.31
N THR A 253 -31.88 -25.24 -3.68
CA THR A 253 -32.34 -25.11 -2.30
C THR A 253 -31.23 -25.12 -1.24
N SER A 254 -30.01 -25.53 -1.61
CA SER A 254 -28.84 -25.52 -0.72
C SER A 254 -28.05 -24.20 -0.76
N ILE A 255 -28.49 -23.21 -1.55
CA ILE A 255 -27.93 -21.85 -1.60
C ILE A 255 -28.96 -20.91 -0.99
N HIS A 256 -28.57 -20.22 0.08
CA HIS A 256 -29.49 -19.38 0.85
C HIS A 256 -29.54 -17.94 0.33
N ASP A 257 -28.39 -17.39 -0.05
CA ASP A 257 -28.29 -16.04 -0.59
C ASP A 257 -26.94 -15.84 -1.29
N ILE A 258 -26.82 -14.77 -2.08
CA ILE A 258 -25.66 -14.52 -2.93
C ILE A 258 -25.34 -13.02 -2.90
N ALA A 259 -24.05 -12.70 -2.85
CA ALA A 259 -23.56 -11.36 -3.11
C ALA A 259 -22.53 -11.38 -4.23
N LEU A 260 -22.69 -10.48 -5.19
CA LEU A 260 -21.76 -10.32 -6.31
C LEU A 260 -21.03 -9.00 -6.14
N SER A 261 -19.70 -9.04 -6.24
CA SER A 261 -18.85 -7.85 -6.18
C SER A 261 -17.85 -7.86 -7.32
N LEU A 262 -17.38 -6.67 -7.68
CA LEU A 262 -16.28 -6.50 -8.63
C LEU A 262 -14.95 -6.51 -7.88
N TYR A 263 -13.94 -7.14 -8.47
CA TYR A 263 -12.58 -7.11 -7.95
C TYR A 263 -11.55 -6.83 -9.05
N SER A 264 -10.39 -6.33 -8.67
CA SER A 264 -9.32 -5.99 -9.62
C SER A 264 -8.58 -7.24 -10.08
N LEU A 265 -8.50 -7.45 -11.40
CA LEU A 265 -7.63 -8.46 -12.00
C LEU A 265 -6.25 -7.86 -12.31
N PRO A 266 -5.14 -8.57 -12.07
CA PRO A 266 -3.78 -8.06 -12.30
C PRO A 266 -3.45 -7.65 -13.75
N ALA A 267 -4.26 -8.04 -14.75
CA ALA A 267 -3.95 -7.79 -16.16
C ALA A 267 -5.18 -7.70 -17.11
N LYS A 268 -6.43 -7.76 -16.63
CA LYS A 268 -7.63 -7.93 -17.50
C LYS A 268 -8.88 -7.16 -17.04
N GLY A 269 -8.73 -5.96 -16.48
CA GLY A 269 -9.87 -5.14 -16.03
C GLY A 269 -10.44 -5.60 -14.69
N VAL A 270 -11.78 -5.63 -14.55
CA VAL A 270 -12.46 -6.11 -13.35
C VAL A 270 -13.05 -7.51 -13.56
N GLY A 271 -12.87 -8.38 -12.56
CA GLY A 271 -13.49 -9.69 -12.48
C GLY A 271 -14.71 -9.68 -11.58
N LEU A 272 -15.55 -10.71 -11.70
CA LEU A 272 -16.66 -10.99 -10.81
C LEU A 272 -16.21 -11.90 -9.67
N TYR A 273 -16.61 -11.51 -8.46
CA TYR A 273 -16.43 -12.26 -7.23
C TYR A 273 -17.80 -12.55 -6.64
N ALA A 274 -18.19 -13.84 -6.63
CA ALA A 274 -19.38 -14.33 -5.97
C ALA A 274 -19.07 -14.81 -4.55
N PHE A 275 -19.78 -14.26 -3.56
CA PHE A 275 -19.90 -14.83 -2.23
C PHE A 275 -21.23 -15.57 -2.15
N VAL A 276 -21.18 -16.87 -1.88
CA VAL A 276 -22.36 -17.75 -1.94
C VAL A 276 -22.62 -18.32 -0.56
N GLU A 277 -23.76 -17.97 0.03
CA GLU A 277 -24.18 -18.46 1.35
C GLU A 277 -24.70 -19.89 1.23
N THR A 278 -23.97 -20.86 1.78
CA THR A 278 -24.31 -22.28 1.71
C THR A 278 -23.61 -23.08 2.83
N ASP A 279 -24.32 -24.08 3.34
CA ASP A 279 -23.80 -24.98 4.36
C ASP A 279 -23.20 -26.28 3.80
N ARG A 280 -23.48 -26.58 2.52
CA ARG A 280 -23.28 -27.93 1.95
C ARG A 280 -22.50 -27.97 0.65
N LEU A 281 -22.38 -26.85 -0.06
CA LEU A 281 -21.78 -26.83 -1.40
C LEU A 281 -20.36 -26.26 -1.39
N ASP A 282 -19.47 -26.90 -2.15
CA ASP A 282 -18.11 -26.43 -2.38
C ASP A 282 -18.01 -25.58 -3.68
N GLU A 283 -16.86 -24.92 -3.88
CA GLU A 283 -16.64 -24.07 -5.06
C GLU A 283 -16.88 -24.82 -6.38
N LYS A 284 -16.45 -26.09 -6.46
CA LYS A 284 -16.54 -26.89 -7.68
C LYS A 284 -17.98 -27.16 -8.05
N THR A 285 -18.80 -27.56 -7.08
CA THR A 285 -20.22 -27.85 -7.32
C THR A 285 -20.96 -26.59 -7.78
N ILE A 286 -20.70 -25.45 -7.13
CA ILE A 286 -21.28 -24.15 -7.53
C ILE A 286 -20.83 -23.75 -8.94
N ARG A 287 -19.56 -23.99 -9.29
CA ARG A 287 -19.06 -23.71 -10.64
C ARG A 287 -19.73 -24.58 -11.71
N THR A 288 -20.07 -25.83 -11.39
CA THR A 288 -20.86 -26.69 -12.29
C THR A 288 -22.27 -26.16 -12.47
N LEU A 289 -22.94 -25.70 -11.40
CA LEU A 289 -24.28 -25.09 -11.46
C LEU A 289 -24.34 -23.81 -12.32
N LEU A 290 -23.21 -23.14 -12.51
CA LEU A 290 -23.13 -21.94 -13.34
C LEU A 290 -22.98 -22.24 -14.84
N HIS A 291 -22.95 -23.51 -15.28
CA HIS A 291 -23.01 -23.92 -16.70
C HIS A 291 -22.06 -23.15 -17.64
N GLY A 292 -20.89 -22.71 -17.14
CA GLY A 292 -19.90 -21.96 -17.91
C GLY A 292 -20.05 -20.43 -17.90
N HIS A 293 -20.99 -19.85 -17.14
CA HIS A 293 -21.03 -18.41 -16.89
C HIS A 293 -19.70 -17.93 -16.28
N LYS A 294 -19.16 -16.85 -16.86
CA LYS A 294 -17.79 -16.39 -16.57
C LYS A 294 -17.73 -15.62 -15.25
N ILE A 295 -17.51 -16.36 -14.16
CA ILE A 295 -17.18 -15.85 -12.83
C ILE A 295 -15.78 -16.31 -12.44
N GLU A 296 -14.90 -15.35 -12.13
CA GLU A 296 -13.51 -15.62 -11.84
C GLU A 296 -13.32 -16.17 -10.41
N LEU A 297 -13.96 -15.56 -9.40
CA LEU A 297 -13.86 -15.99 -8.00
C LEU A 297 -15.23 -16.39 -7.44
N ILE A 298 -15.30 -17.56 -6.81
CA ILE A 298 -16.49 -18.05 -6.13
C ILE A 298 -16.03 -18.49 -4.74
N GLN A 299 -16.52 -17.83 -3.69
CA GLN A 299 -16.24 -18.19 -2.31
C GLN A 299 -17.53 -18.66 -1.63
N PRO A 300 -17.66 -19.96 -1.33
CA PRO A 300 -18.68 -20.44 -0.42
C PRO A 300 -18.44 -19.86 0.98
N VAL A 301 -19.50 -19.35 1.61
CA VAL A 301 -19.48 -18.80 2.96
C VAL A 301 -20.65 -19.39 3.76
N GLN A 302 -20.47 -19.57 5.06
CA GLN A 302 -21.54 -20.08 5.93
C GLN A 302 -22.64 -19.04 6.15
N THR A 303 -22.25 -17.77 6.30
CA THR A 303 -23.20 -16.69 6.57
C THR A 303 -22.74 -15.41 5.91
N LEU A 304 -23.62 -14.71 5.21
CA LEU A 304 -23.33 -13.38 4.66
C LEU A 304 -23.57 -12.29 5.73
N PRO A 305 -22.72 -11.25 5.79
CA PRO A 305 -22.97 -10.13 6.69
C PRO A 305 -24.23 -9.38 6.25
N ARG A 306 -25.10 -9.02 7.21
CA ARG A 306 -26.38 -8.36 6.94
C ARG A 306 -26.54 -7.09 7.76
N HIS A 307 -27.29 -6.13 7.22
CA HIS A 307 -27.83 -5.00 7.95
C HIS A 307 -28.92 -5.46 8.91
N ARG A 308 -29.34 -4.58 9.82
CA ARG A 308 -30.43 -4.87 10.78
C ARG A 308 -31.77 -5.15 10.11
N ASP A 309 -31.96 -4.67 8.88
CA ASP A 309 -33.15 -4.90 8.07
C ASP A 309 -33.08 -6.22 7.27
N GLY A 310 -32.01 -7.01 7.44
CA GLY A 310 -31.81 -8.29 6.75
C GLY A 310 -31.17 -8.19 5.37
N SER A 311 -30.98 -6.98 4.82
CA SER A 311 -30.28 -6.78 3.55
C SER A 311 -28.79 -7.10 3.66
N ILE A 312 -28.18 -7.61 2.59
CA ILE A 312 -26.76 -8.00 2.61
C ILE A 312 -25.87 -6.75 2.69
N ARG A 313 -24.82 -6.80 3.53
CA ARG A 313 -23.74 -5.81 3.61
C ARG A 313 -22.80 -5.91 2.42
N GLU A 314 -23.29 -5.52 1.24
CA GLU A 314 -22.49 -5.52 0.02
C GLU A 314 -21.27 -4.58 0.13
N ASP A 315 -21.38 -3.50 0.93
CA ASP A 315 -20.27 -2.60 1.26
C ASP A 315 -19.10 -3.33 1.95
N VAL A 316 -19.39 -4.21 2.91
CA VAL A 316 -18.38 -5.00 3.63
C VAL A 316 -17.73 -6.02 2.70
N LEU A 317 -18.54 -6.72 1.89
CA LEU A 317 -18.06 -7.71 0.93
C LEU A 317 -17.24 -7.05 -0.19
N GLN A 318 -17.56 -5.82 -0.57
CA GLN A 318 -16.77 -5.03 -1.51
C GLN A 318 -15.40 -4.68 -0.94
N LEU A 319 -15.28 -4.32 0.34
CA LEU A 319 -13.97 -4.10 0.98
C LEU A 319 -13.11 -5.38 0.95
N ILE A 320 -13.72 -6.55 1.18
CA ILE A 320 -13.05 -7.85 1.06
C ILE A 320 -12.61 -8.07 -0.40
N ALA A 321 -13.51 -7.88 -1.38
CA ALA A 321 -13.24 -8.08 -2.79
C ALA A 321 -12.18 -7.11 -3.35
N MET A 322 -12.06 -5.90 -2.80
CA MET A 322 -11.02 -4.93 -3.16
C MET A 322 -9.73 -5.07 -2.33
N ASN A 323 -9.67 -6.06 -1.43
CA ASN A 323 -8.54 -6.30 -0.52
C ASN A 323 -8.19 -5.07 0.36
N GLN A 324 -9.21 -4.29 0.75
CA GLN A 324 -9.09 -3.10 1.61
C GLN A 324 -9.19 -3.48 3.10
N MET A 325 -8.20 -4.23 3.59
CA MET A 325 -8.24 -4.82 4.93
C MET A 325 -8.18 -3.77 6.06
N THR A 326 -7.47 -2.66 5.87
CA THR A 326 -7.38 -1.59 6.86
C THR A 326 -8.74 -0.90 7.07
N GLU A 327 -9.45 -0.63 5.98
CA GLU A 327 -10.79 -0.06 5.98
C GLU A 327 -11.80 -1.03 6.59
N LEU A 328 -11.66 -2.33 6.30
CA LEU A 328 -12.46 -3.39 6.90
C LEU A 328 -12.26 -3.47 8.42
N ASP A 329 -11.01 -3.42 8.91
CA ASP A 329 -10.71 -3.44 10.34
C ASP A 329 -11.29 -2.21 11.06
N ASN A 330 -11.22 -1.03 10.42
CA ASN A 330 -11.82 0.20 10.94
C ASN A 330 -13.35 0.11 11.01
N LEU A 331 -14.00 -0.55 10.05
CA LEU A 331 -15.45 -0.79 10.05
C LEU A 331 -15.81 -1.75 11.19
N LEU A 332 -15.09 -2.86 11.31
CA LEU A 332 -15.32 -3.87 12.36
C LEU A 332 -15.07 -3.33 13.78
N ALA A 333 -14.17 -2.36 13.94
CA ALA A 333 -13.99 -1.68 15.22
C ALA A 333 -15.20 -0.81 15.62
N ARG A 334 -15.97 -0.31 14.63
CA ARG A 334 -17.19 0.47 14.86
C ARG A 334 -18.43 -0.42 14.99
N GLU A 335 -18.41 -1.57 14.33
CA GLU A 335 -19.52 -2.53 14.25
C GLU A 335 -19.03 -3.92 14.71
N PRO A 336 -18.76 -4.11 16.01
CA PRO A 336 -18.18 -5.33 16.54
C PRO A 336 -19.06 -6.58 16.33
N GLU A 337 -20.37 -6.41 16.16
CA GLU A 337 -21.33 -7.46 15.87
C GLU A 337 -21.02 -8.22 14.57
N LEU A 338 -20.37 -7.57 13.60
CA LEU A 338 -20.04 -8.18 12.31
C LEU A 338 -18.75 -9.02 12.37
N ILE A 339 -17.94 -8.87 13.42
CA ILE A 339 -16.60 -9.48 13.52
C ILE A 339 -16.63 -10.99 13.28
N ASN A 340 -17.56 -11.69 13.94
CA ASN A 340 -17.63 -13.16 13.90
C ASN A 340 -18.02 -13.70 12.52
N ILE A 341 -18.76 -12.91 11.73
CA ILE A 341 -19.19 -13.28 10.38
C ILE A 341 -18.12 -12.87 9.35
N VAL A 342 -17.59 -11.66 9.48
CA VAL A 342 -16.74 -11.03 8.45
C VAL A 342 -15.30 -11.54 8.52
N LYS A 343 -14.71 -11.73 9.71
CA LYS A 343 -13.31 -12.17 9.84
C LYS A 343 -13.06 -13.53 9.15
N PRO A 344 -13.91 -14.57 9.31
CA PRO A 344 -13.73 -15.83 8.59
C PRO A 344 -13.78 -15.68 7.07
N ILE A 345 -14.67 -14.84 6.54
CA ILE A 345 -14.80 -14.59 5.10
C ILE A 345 -13.52 -13.90 4.59
N ALA A 346 -13.08 -12.84 5.28
CA ALA A 346 -11.91 -12.06 4.90
C ALA A 346 -10.60 -12.86 5.01
N ALA A 347 -10.49 -13.75 6.00
CA ALA A 347 -9.35 -14.65 6.17
C ALA A 347 -9.23 -15.66 5.01
N LYS A 348 -10.36 -16.11 4.45
CA LYS A 348 -10.42 -17.08 3.34
C LYS A 348 -10.58 -16.45 1.96
N ARG A 349 -10.46 -15.13 1.84
CA ARG A 349 -10.64 -14.40 0.57
C ARG A 349 -9.73 -14.91 -0.54
N LEU A 350 -10.26 -14.96 -1.76
CA LEU A 350 -9.63 -15.61 -2.93
C LEU A 350 -8.87 -14.63 -3.83
N ASN A 351 -9.05 -13.34 -3.61
CA ASN A 351 -8.38 -12.23 -4.29
C ASN A 351 -6.99 -11.90 -3.69
N PHE A 352 -6.45 -12.79 -2.85
CA PHE A 352 -5.09 -12.68 -2.32
C PHE A 352 -4.06 -13.17 -3.35
N SER A 353 -3.11 -12.30 -3.70
CA SER A 353 -2.17 -12.50 -4.82
C SER A 353 -1.33 -13.77 -4.70
N ASP A 354 -0.98 -14.22 -3.49
CA ASP A 354 -0.11 -15.41 -3.29
C ASP A 354 -0.76 -16.73 -3.77
N ARG A 355 -2.10 -16.85 -3.71
CA ARG A 355 -2.78 -18.08 -4.19
C ARG A 355 -2.93 -18.14 -5.71
N GLN A 356 -2.99 -17.00 -6.39
CA GLN A 356 -3.11 -16.97 -7.86
C GLN A 356 -1.79 -17.32 -8.56
N ILE A 357 -0.64 -17.05 -7.94
CA ILE A 357 0.67 -17.47 -8.47
C ILE A 357 0.73 -19.01 -8.54
N SER A 358 0.26 -19.71 -7.51
CA SER A 358 0.23 -21.19 -7.48
C SER A 358 -0.64 -21.84 -8.57
N LYS A 359 -1.68 -21.15 -9.06
CA LYS A 359 -2.53 -21.62 -10.17
C LYS A 359 -1.98 -21.24 -11.55
N THR A 360 -1.15 -20.20 -11.62
CA THR A 360 -0.55 -19.72 -12.87
C THR A 360 0.76 -20.46 -13.18
N GLU A 361 1.44 -21.03 -12.17
CA GLU A 361 2.61 -21.91 -12.32
C GLU A 361 2.26 -23.33 -12.78
N LYS A 362 0.98 -23.71 -12.79
CA LYS A 362 0.50 -24.93 -13.46
C LYS A 362 -0.20 -24.58 -14.76
N LYS A 363 0.58 -24.16 -15.76
CA LYS A 363 0.28 -24.45 -17.16
C LYS A 363 1.53 -24.40 -18.01
#